data_AF-A0A2H5YZY2-F1
#
_entry.id   AF-A0A2H5YZY2-F1
#
_cell.length_a   1.000
_cell.length_b   1.000
_cell.length_c   1.000
_cell.angle_alpha   90.00
_cell.angle_beta   90.00
_cell.angle_gamma   90.00
#
_symmetry.space_group_name_H-M   'P 1'
#
loop_
_entity.id
_entity.type
_entity.pdbx_description
1 polymer ?
#
loop_
_entity_poly.entity_id
_entity_poly.type
_entity_poly.pdbx_seq_one_letter_code
_entity_poly.pdbx_strand_id
1 'polypeptide(L)' 'MPGRTASSRPEERSAAPVVRRYQPGQRVFHPTFGDGVVLAVRESAGDQEVTVQFKRHGTKILLASLAKLVVDS' A
#
# COMPACT_ATOMS: atom_id res chain seq x y z
N MET A 1 12.17 27.34 -31.40
CA MET A 1 10.84 27.05 -30.81
C MET A 1 11.05 26.48 -29.41
N PRO A 2 10.76 27.19 -28.30
CA PRO A 2 10.79 26.59 -26.96
C PRO A 2 9.38 26.07 -26.62
N GLY A 3 9.25 24.77 -26.42
CA GLY A 3 7.97 24.11 -26.21
C GLY A 3 7.99 23.06 -25.11
N ARG A 4 7.45 23.45 -23.95
CA ARG A 4 6.58 22.64 -23.06
C ARG A 4 7.25 21.60 -22.15
N THR A 5 7.41 22.03 -20.89
CA THR A 5 7.08 21.31 -19.64
C THR A 5 7.67 19.91 -19.45
N ALA A 6 8.65 19.83 -18.55
CA ALA A 6 8.98 18.64 -17.79
C ALA A 6 7.72 18.08 -17.11
N SER A 7 7.24 16.92 -17.57
CA SER A 7 6.36 16.07 -16.77
C SER A 7 7.23 14.95 -16.25
N SER A 8 7.90 15.22 -15.13
CA SER A 8 8.38 14.16 -14.25
C SER A 8 7.13 13.41 -13.77
N ARG A 9 6.77 12.32 -14.45
CA ARG A 9 5.98 11.26 -13.83
C ARG A 9 6.99 10.40 -13.09
N PRO A 10 7.13 10.56 -11.76
CA PRO A 10 8.03 9.70 -11.02
C PRO A 10 7.45 8.30 -11.15
N GLU A 11 8.24 7.44 -11.77
CA GLU A 11 8.54 6.11 -11.24
C GLU A 11 7.33 5.23 -11.00
N GLU A 12 6.94 4.56 -12.08
CA GLU A 12 6.55 3.15 -12.04
C GLU A 12 7.77 2.31 -11.57
N ARG A 13 8.21 2.52 -10.32
CA ARG A 13 9.18 1.66 -9.65
C ARG A 13 8.47 0.92 -8.53
N SER A 14 8.22 -0.34 -8.83
CA SER A 14 8.59 -1.44 -7.94
C SER A 14 7.74 -1.64 -6.69
N ALA A 15 7.10 -2.81 -6.61
CA ALA A 15 7.57 -3.78 -5.64
C ALA A 15 6.92 -5.14 -5.90
N ALA A 16 7.70 -6.07 -6.46
CA ALA A 16 7.55 -7.48 -6.12
C ALA A 16 7.49 -7.62 -4.58
N PRO A 17 6.84 -8.68 -4.03
CA PRO A 17 6.56 -8.79 -2.59
C PRO A 17 7.84 -9.11 -1.83
N VAL A 18 8.74 -8.13 -1.70
CA VAL A 18 9.67 -8.07 -0.58
C VAL A 18 8.77 -8.01 0.64
N VAL A 19 9.00 -8.88 1.61
CA VAL A 19 8.35 -8.90 2.92
C VAL A 19 8.66 -7.58 3.62
N ARG A 20 8.03 -6.50 3.15
CA ARG A 20 8.19 -5.14 3.63
C ARG A 20 7.22 -5.06 4.78
N ARG A 21 7.77 -5.02 5.98
CA ARG A 21 7.06 -4.61 7.18
C ARG A 21 6.25 -3.37 6.82
N TYR A 22 4.92 -3.51 6.85
CA TYR A 22 4.04 -2.39 6.53
C TYR A 22 4.26 -1.28 7.56
N GLN A 23 4.11 -0.04 7.13
CA GLN A 23 4.23 1.12 8.01
C GLN A 23 2.92 1.93 8.01
N PRO A 24 2.48 2.45 9.17
CA PRO A 24 1.38 3.40 9.21
C PRO A 24 1.70 4.64 8.37
N GLY A 25 0.74 5.06 7.54
CA GLY A 25 0.87 6.14 6.55
C GLY A 25 1.18 5.66 5.13
N GLN A 26 1.54 4.38 4.94
CA GLN A 26 1.91 3.85 3.63
C GLN A 26 0.69 3.56 2.76
N ARG A 27 0.79 3.84 1.45
CA ARG A 27 -0.27 3.52 0.49
C ARG A 27 -0.11 2.08 0.02
N VAL A 28 -1.24 1.38 -0.02
CA VAL A 28 -1.33 -0.02 -0.44
C VAL A 28 -2.46 -0.19 -1.43
N PHE A 29 -2.31 -1.10 -2.36
CA PHE A 29 -3.33 -1.47 -3.32
C PHE A 29 -3.71 -2.93 -3.11
N HIS A 30 -5.01 -3.19 -3.02
CA HIS A 30 -5.57 -4.54 -2.98
C HIS A 30 -6.42 -4.76 -4.24
N PRO A 31 -6.30 -5.88 -4.96
CA PRO A 31 -7.05 -6.12 -6.20
C PRO A 31 -8.58 -6.09 -5.99
N THR A 32 -9.07 -6.63 -4.87
CA THR A 32 -10.51 -6.60 -4.52
C THR A 32 -11.00 -5.26 -3.94
N PHE A 33 -10.23 -4.63 -3.04
CA PHE A 33 -10.69 -3.45 -2.30
C PHE A 33 -10.26 -2.12 -2.93
N GLY A 34 -9.30 -2.17 -3.86
CA GLY A 34 -8.64 -1.03 -4.49
C GLY A 34 -7.57 -0.40 -3.61
N ASP A 35 -7.36 0.89 -3.80
CA ASP A 35 -6.41 1.69 -3.04
C ASP A 35 -6.84 1.88 -1.58
N GLY A 36 -5.87 1.70 -0.70
CA GLY A 36 -5.98 1.96 0.72
C GLY A 36 -4.72 2.59 1.31
N VAL A 37 -4.85 3.10 2.51
CA VAL A 37 -3.73 3.63 3.30
C VAL A 37 -3.65 2.88 4.61
N VAL A 38 -2.44 2.43 4.96
CA VAL A 38 -2.20 1.80 6.24
C VAL A 38 -2.37 2.85 7.34
N LEU A 39 -3.27 2.62 8.29
CA LEU A 39 -3.47 3.46 9.45
C LEU A 39 -2.63 2.99 10.64
N ALA A 40 -2.53 1.68 10.83
CA ALA A 40 -1.82 1.09 11.95
C ALA A 40 -1.30 -0.29 11.56
N VAL A 41 -0.22 -0.72 12.22
CA VAL A 41 0.33 -2.06 12.06
C VAL A 41 0.60 -2.64 13.45
N ARG A 42 0.16 -3.86 13.68
CA ARG A 42 0.34 -4.61 14.93
C ARG A 42 0.97 -5.96 14.61
N GLU A 43 1.99 -6.36 15.35
CA GLU A 43 2.54 -7.71 15.24
C GLU A 43 1.66 -8.65 16.10
N SER A 44 1.09 -9.68 15.50
CA SER A 44 0.11 -10.58 16.13
C SER A 44 0.46 -12.03 15.83
N ALA A 45 0.84 -12.79 16.86
CA ALA A 45 0.98 -14.25 16.86
C ALA A 45 1.69 -14.90 15.64
N GLY A 46 2.74 -14.26 15.10
CA GLY A 46 3.50 -14.77 13.94
C GLY A 46 3.20 -14.06 12.62
N ASP A 47 2.25 -13.12 12.62
CA ASP A 47 1.86 -12.30 11.49
C ASP A 47 1.86 -10.79 11.84
N GLN A 48 1.63 -9.93 10.85
CA GLN A 48 1.38 -8.50 11.03
C GLN A 48 -0.08 -8.17 10.72
N GLU A 49 -0.86 -7.74 11.70
CA GLU A 49 -2.14 -7.10 11.50
C GLU A 49 -1.95 -5.68 10.95
N VAL A 50 -2.40 -5.44 9.73
CA VAL A 50 -2.37 -4.15 9.04
C VAL A 50 -3.78 -3.59 9.00
N THR A 51 -4.00 -2.48 9.71
CA THR A 51 -5.22 -1.70 9.59
C THR A 51 -5.10 -0.81 8.37
N VAL A 52 -5.89 -1.07 7.34
CA VAL A 52 -5.89 -0.33 6.08
C VAL A 52 -7.24 0.37 5.89
N GLN A 53 -7.20 1.69 5.68
CA GLN A 53 -8.34 2.48 5.25
C GLN A 53 -8.44 2.43 3.73
N PHE A 54 -9.37 1.63 3.22
CA PHE A 54 -9.72 1.61 1.80
C PHE A 54 -10.65 2.77 1.47
N LYS A 55 -10.41 3.44 0.33
CA LYS A 55 -11.27 4.55 -0.11
C LYS A 55 -12.70 4.11 -0.42
N ARG A 56 -12.87 2.91 -0.96
CA ARG A 56 -14.18 2.36 -1.35
C ARG A 56 -14.89 1.59 -0.24
N HIS A 57 -14.15 0.96 0.66
CA HIS A 57 -14.69 -0.02 1.61
C HIS A 57 -14.55 0.37 3.09
N GLY A 58 -13.96 1.54 3.39
CA GLY A 58 -13.74 1.95 4.77
C GLY A 58 -12.48 1.32 5.38
N THR A 59 -12.39 1.38 6.72
CA THR A 59 -11.29 0.78 7.48
C THR A 59 -11.48 -0.73 7.56
N LYS A 60 -10.47 -1.48 7.14
CA LYS A 60 -10.41 -2.95 7.20
C LYS A 60 -9.11 -3.35 7.89
N ILE A 61 -9.21 -4.37 8.73
CA ILE A 61 -8.06 -5.00 9.35
C ILE A 61 -7.72 -6.22 8.51
N LEU A 62 -6.47 -6.34 8.09
CA LEU A 62 -5.99 -7.39 7.22
C LEU A 62 -4.69 -7.97 7.78
N LEU A 63 -4.43 -9.25 7.58
CA LEU A 63 -3.13 -9.85 7.94
C LEU A 63 -2.15 -9.68 6.79
N ALA A 64 -1.00 -9.09 7.05
CA ALA A 64 0.12 -8.83 6.14
C ALA A 64 0.42 -10.01 5.21
N SER A 65 0.45 -11.23 5.76
CA SER A 65 0.75 -12.46 5.04
C SER A 65 -0.39 -12.94 4.13
N LEU A 66 -1.65 -12.64 4.48
CA LEU A 66 -2.83 -13.08 3.72
C LEU A 66 -3.34 -12.02 2.75
N ALA A 67 -3.08 -10.75 3.03
CA ALA A 67 -3.69 -9.62 2.36
C ALA A 67 -3.12 -9.36 0.96
N LYS A 68 -1.97 -9.96 0.61
CA LYS A 68 -1.27 -9.78 -0.68
C LYS A 68 -1.31 -8.32 -1.15
N LEU A 69 -1.07 -7.39 -0.23
CA LEU A 69 -1.14 -5.96 -0.52
C LEU A 69 0.06 -5.58 -1.38
N VAL A 70 -0.18 -4.83 -2.44
CA VAL A 70 0.88 -4.23 -3.26
C VAL A 70 1.18 -2.88 -2.65
N VAL A 71 2.40 -2.69 -2.14
CA VAL A 71 2.83 -1.38 -1.61
C VAL A 71 3.26 -0.51 -2.79
N ASP A 72 2.58 0.62 -2.95
CA ASP A 72 3.01 1.69 -3.86
C ASP A 72 4.09 2.49 -3.10
N SER A 73 5.37 2.25 -3.42
CA SER A 73 6.51 2.91 -2.77
C SER A 73 6.81 4.28 -3.37
#